data_AF-Q5DZ57-F1
#
_entry.id   AF-Q5DZ57-F1
#
_cell.length_a   1.000
_cell.length_b   1.000
_cell.length_c   1.000
_cell.angle_alpha   90.00
_cell.angle_beta   90.00
_cell.angle_gamma   90.00
#
_symmetry.space_group_name_H-M   'P 1'
#
loop_
_entity.id
_entity.type
_entity.pdbx_description
1 polymer ?
#
loop_
_entity_poly.entity_id
_entity_poly.type
_entity_poly.pdbx_seq_one_letter_code
_entity_poly.pdbx_strand_id
1 'polypeptide(L)'
;MKYILIFCASFLSMNNVFADELSVFENNYKNINSLKNKLEQLELKKKIQEVEIKILQNESILNPKVINTPQIDKPKAVVKVKFMDESDVFDPKLVKLLYLVGNNEEKTAVLSYKNKTQNVKDGGYYYGWRLKINNRNVVISKGSNAVAL
;
A
#
# COMPACT_ATOMS: atom_id res chain seq x y z
N MET A 1 -81.09 10.53 4.90
CA MET A 1 -79.69 10.39 5.37
C MET A 1 -79.01 9.19 4.70
N LYS A 2 -78.59 9.28 3.43
CA LYS A 2 -77.84 8.20 2.75
C LYS A 2 -76.50 8.65 2.12
N TYR A 3 -76.23 9.95 2.06
CA TYR A 3 -75.06 10.49 1.35
C TYR A 3 -73.80 10.70 2.23
N ILE A 4 -73.93 10.66 3.57
CA ILE A 4 -72.80 10.88 4.49
C ILE A 4 -71.88 9.64 4.55
N LEU A 5 -72.42 8.44 4.41
CA LEU A 5 -71.65 7.18 4.46
C LEU A 5 -70.73 6.98 3.25
N ILE A 6 -71.10 7.51 2.07
CA ILE A 6 -70.30 7.36 0.84
C ILE A 6 -69.07 8.28 0.86
N PHE A 7 -69.18 9.45 1.50
CA PHE A 7 -68.10 10.43 1.59
C PHE A 7 -66.98 10.00 2.57
N CYS A 8 -67.32 9.26 3.64
CA CYS A 8 -66.32 8.70 4.56
C CYS A 8 -65.52 7.54 3.93
N ALA A 9 -66.16 6.69 3.12
CA ALA A 9 -65.49 5.53 2.50
C ALA A 9 -64.43 5.96 1.47
N SER A 10 -64.70 7.02 0.71
CA SER A 10 -63.77 7.55 -0.30
C SER A 10 -62.57 8.28 0.30
N PHE A 11 -62.74 8.94 1.45
CA PHE A 11 -61.64 9.58 2.19
C PHE A 11 -60.72 8.55 2.88
N LEU A 12 -61.28 7.45 3.39
CA LEU A 12 -60.51 6.36 3.99
C LEU A 12 -59.71 5.56 2.94
N SER A 13 -60.26 5.34 1.75
CA SER A 13 -59.53 4.66 0.66
C SER A 13 -58.37 5.51 0.13
N MET A 14 -58.48 6.84 0.09
CA MET A 14 -57.38 7.71 -0.33
C MET A 14 -56.19 7.65 0.64
N ASN A 15 -56.43 7.65 1.95
CA ASN A 15 -55.35 7.56 2.95
C ASN A 15 -54.54 6.26 2.86
N ASN A 16 -55.18 5.13 2.53
CA ASN A 16 -54.49 3.86 2.35
C ASN A 16 -53.60 3.86 1.10
N VAL A 17 -54.04 4.47 0.00
CA VAL A 17 -53.24 4.59 -1.23
C VAL A 17 -52.00 5.47 -0.99
N PHE A 18 -52.14 6.59 -0.29
CA PHE A 18 -50.99 7.45 0.06
C PHE A 18 -49.99 6.76 1.01
N ALA A 19 -50.47 5.93 1.95
CA ALA A 19 -49.61 5.17 2.85
C ALA A 19 -48.82 4.06 2.11
N ASP A 20 -49.47 3.36 1.18
CA ASP A 20 -48.81 2.36 0.33
C ASP A 20 -47.76 3.03 -0.59
N GLU A 21 -48.08 4.15 -1.23
CA GLU A 21 -47.14 4.89 -2.08
C GLU A 21 -45.93 5.42 -1.30
N LEU A 22 -46.14 5.93 -0.09
CA LEU A 22 -45.05 6.38 0.79
C LEU A 22 -44.15 5.21 1.21
N SER A 23 -44.74 4.05 1.54
CA SER A 23 -43.99 2.85 1.93
C SER A 23 -43.13 2.31 0.77
N VAL A 24 -43.66 2.36 -0.46
CA VAL A 24 -42.94 1.97 -1.68
C VAL A 24 -41.79 2.95 -1.95
N PHE A 25 -42.01 4.25 -1.78
CA PHE A 25 -40.97 5.26 -1.93
C PHE A 25 -39.84 5.09 -0.92
N GLU A 26 -40.15 4.87 0.36
CA GLU A 26 -39.16 4.63 1.41
C GLU A 26 -38.33 3.36 1.14
N ASN A 27 -38.97 2.28 0.68
CA ASN A 27 -38.28 1.06 0.30
C ASN A 27 -37.37 1.28 -0.91
N ASN A 28 -37.83 2.00 -1.92
CA ASN A 28 -37.03 2.34 -3.09
C ASN A 28 -35.82 3.20 -2.69
N TYR A 29 -35.99 4.18 -1.80
CA TYR A 29 -34.89 5.00 -1.30
C TYR A 29 -33.85 4.18 -0.52
N LYS A 30 -34.30 3.29 0.36
CA LYS A 30 -33.42 2.35 1.09
C LYS A 30 -32.66 1.44 0.12
N ASN A 31 -33.33 0.93 -0.92
CA ASN A 31 -32.70 0.11 -1.95
C ASN A 31 -31.67 0.89 -2.77
N ILE A 32 -31.95 2.13 -3.16
CA ILE A 32 -31.01 3.00 -3.87
C ILE A 32 -29.77 3.26 -3.01
N ASN A 33 -29.93 3.57 -1.72
CA ASN A 33 -28.79 3.76 -0.81
C ASN A 33 -27.99 2.46 -0.62
N SER A 34 -28.65 1.31 -0.51
CA SER A 34 -27.98 0.00 -0.45
C SER A 34 -27.18 -0.28 -1.73
N LEU A 35 -27.75 0.03 -2.89
CA LEU A 35 -27.06 -0.11 -4.19
C LEU A 35 -25.87 0.84 -4.32
N LYS A 36 -26.01 2.09 -3.85
CA LYS A 36 -24.90 3.05 -3.83
C LYS A 36 -23.75 2.56 -2.96
N ASN A 37 -24.03 2.07 -1.76
CA ASN A 37 -23.01 1.51 -0.88
C ASN A 37 -22.33 0.28 -1.49
N LYS A 38 -23.10 -0.60 -2.16
CA LYS A 38 -22.52 -1.75 -2.88
C LYS A 38 -21.63 -1.31 -4.04
N LEU A 39 -21.99 -0.25 -4.75
CA LEU A 39 -21.20 0.29 -5.85
C LEU A 39 -19.87 0.87 -5.35
N GLU A 40 -19.89 1.65 -4.27
CA GLU A 40 -18.68 2.15 -3.61
C GLU A 40 -17.77 1.00 -3.14
N GLN A 41 -18.36 -0.06 -2.56
CA GLN A 41 -17.60 -1.26 -2.18
C GLN A 41 -16.97 -1.99 -3.37
N LEU A 42 -17.67 -2.08 -4.50
CA LEU A 42 -17.14 -2.71 -5.71
C LEU A 42 -16.03 -1.87 -6.35
N GLU A 43 -16.15 -0.55 -6.36
CA GLU A 43 -15.08 0.35 -6.83
C GLU A 43 -13.84 0.25 -5.96
N LEU A 44 -14.00 0.19 -4.64
CA LEU A 44 -12.89 -0.03 -3.72
C LEU A 44 -12.22 -1.39 -3.96
N LYS A 45 -12.99 -2.47 -4.13
CA LYS A 45 -12.46 -3.79 -4.47
C LYS A 45 -11.68 -3.77 -5.79
N LYS A 46 -12.20 -3.09 -6.80
CA LYS A 46 -11.52 -2.94 -8.10
C LYS A 46 -10.18 -2.20 -7.95
N LYS A 47 -10.15 -1.10 -7.19
CA LYS A 47 -8.91 -0.37 -6.90
C LYS A 47 -7.89 -1.23 -6.15
N ILE A 48 -8.34 -2.04 -5.19
CA ILE A 48 -7.47 -2.98 -4.47
C ILE A 48 -6.87 -4.01 -5.43
N GLN A 49 -7.69 -4.63 -6.28
CA GLN A 49 -7.20 -5.59 -7.28
C GLN A 49 -6.20 -4.96 -8.27
N GLU A 50 -6.45 -3.74 -8.74
CA GLU A 50 -5.51 -3.01 -9.61
C GLU A 50 -4.16 -2.76 -8.91
N VAL A 51 -4.17 -2.45 -7.61
CA VAL A 51 -2.95 -2.29 -6.81
C VAL A 51 -2.24 -3.62 -6.59
N GLU A 52 -2.97 -4.70 -6.26
CA GLU A 52 -2.42 -6.05 -6.10
C GLU A 52 -1.73 -6.53 -7.38
N ILE A 53 -2.36 -6.33 -8.54
CA ILE A 53 -1.76 -6.68 -9.85
C ILE A 53 -0.46 -5.90 -10.08
N LYS A 54 -0.42 -4.60 -9.77
CA LYS A 54 0.78 -3.77 -9.89
C LYS A 54 1.90 -4.25 -8.97
N ILE A 55 1.56 -4.68 -7.75
CA ILE A 55 2.53 -5.22 -6.79
C ILE A 55 3.10 -6.54 -7.33
N LEU A 56 2.25 -7.49 -7.74
CA LEU A 56 2.69 -8.78 -8.28
C LEU A 56 3.56 -8.64 -9.54
N GLN A 57 3.24 -7.70 -10.42
CA GLN A 57 4.07 -7.41 -11.61
C GLN A 57 5.44 -6.86 -11.20
N ASN A 58 5.50 -5.94 -10.24
CA ASN A 58 6.77 -5.40 -9.75
C ASN A 58 7.60 -6.43 -8.97
N GLU A 59 6.97 -7.33 -8.21
CA GLU A 59 7.64 -8.45 -7.55
C GLU A 59 8.22 -9.45 -8.55
N SER A 60 7.51 -9.73 -9.65
CA SER A 60 8.01 -10.61 -10.73
C SER A 60 9.22 -10.03 -11.47
N ILE A 61 9.39 -8.70 -11.47
CA ILE A 61 10.56 -8.03 -12.07
C ILE A 61 11.76 -8.11 -11.12
N LEU A 62 11.53 -8.15 -9.79
CA LEU A 62 12.58 -8.17 -8.77
C LEU A 62 13.07 -9.58 -8.44
N ASN A 63 12.26 -10.61 -8.66
CA ASN A 63 12.61 -12.02 -8.47
C ASN A 63 12.31 -12.84 -9.72
N PRO A 64 13.20 -12.87 -10.74
CA PRO A 64 13.06 -13.81 -11.84
C PRO A 64 13.11 -15.23 -11.27
N LYS A 65 11.98 -15.95 -11.39
CA LYS A 65 11.87 -17.35 -11.02
C LYS A 65 12.90 -18.12 -11.84
N VAL A 66 13.90 -18.70 -11.18
CA VAL A 66 14.88 -19.57 -11.82
C VAL A 66 14.11 -20.76 -12.37
N ILE A 67 13.90 -20.76 -13.69
CA ILE A 67 13.35 -21.92 -14.40
C ILE A 67 14.45 -22.98 -14.32
N ASN A 68 14.20 -24.04 -13.55
CA ASN A 68 15.06 -25.22 -13.54
C ASN A 68 15.07 -25.82 -14.96
N THR A 69 16.12 -25.52 -15.72
CA THR A 69 16.44 -26.24 -16.94
C THR A 69 17.04 -27.60 -16.61
N PRO A 70 16.71 -28.66 -17.35
CA PRO A 70 17.28 -29.99 -17.12
C PRO A 70 18.81 -29.95 -17.28
N GLN A 71 19.51 -30.55 -16.33
CA GLN A 71 20.96 -30.68 -16.33
C GLN A 71 21.41 -31.47 -17.56
N ILE A 72 22.08 -30.79 -18.48
CA ILE A 72 22.92 -31.42 -19.49
C ILE A 72 24.36 -31.19 -19.03
N ASP A 73 25.05 -32.29 -18.69
CA ASP A 73 26.48 -32.29 -18.37
C ASP A 73 27.27 -31.72 -19.55
N LYS A 74 27.62 -30.44 -19.43
CA LYS A 74 28.60 -29.78 -20.29
C LYS A 74 29.80 -29.39 -19.43
N PRO A 75 31.03 -29.50 -19.99
CA PRO A 75 32.25 -29.28 -19.24
C PRO A 75 32.23 -27.88 -18.62
N LYS A 76 32.51 -27.86 -17.30
CA LYS A 76 32.46 -26.70 -16.41
C LYS A 76 33.34 -25.58 -16.97
N ALA A 77 32.72 -24.55 -17.54
CA ALA A 77 33.42 -23.32 -17.87
C ALA A 77 33.95 -22.73 -16.56
N VAL A 78 35.28 -22.67 -16.42
CA VAL A 78 35.93 -21.95 -15.33
C VAL A 78 35.69 -20.47 -15.60
N VAL A 79 34.58 -19.96 -15.08
CA VAL A 79 34.33 -18.52 -15.03
C VAL A 79 35.36 -17.97 -14.08
N LYS A 80 36.45 -17.40 -14.62
CA LYS A 80 37.25 -16.43 -13.89
C LYS A 80 36.31 -15.27 -13.59
N VAL A 81 35.74 -15.29 -12.39
CA VAL A 81 35.06 -14.12 -11.83
C VAL A 81 36.15 -13.06 -11.76
N LYS A 82 36.17 -12.15 -12.74
CA LYS A 82 36.84 -10.88 -12.58
C LYS A 82 36.12 -10.23 -11.41
N PHE A 83 36.73 -10.25 -10.23
CA PHE A 83 36.37 -9.31 -9.18
C PHE A 83 36.51 -7.94 -9.85
N MET A 84 35.39 -7.24 -10.04
CA MET A 84 35.45 -5.88 -10.56
C MET A 84 36.41 -5.12 -9.66
N ASP A 85 37.37 -4.46 -10.30
CA ASP A 85 38.41 -3.72 -9.63
C ASP A 85 37.80 -2.81 -8.55
N GLU A 86 38.35 -3.02 -7.37
CA GLU A 86 38.44 -2.22 -6.17
C GLU A 86 37.89 -0.78 -6.18
N SER A 87 37.44 -0.40 -4.97
CA SER A 87 37.66 0.91 -4.34
C SER A 87 36.57 1.98 -4.44
N ASP A 88 35.31 1.59 -4.56
CA ASP A 88 34.23 2.51 -4.15
C ASP A 88 34.08 2.47 -2.61
N VAL A 89 35.13 2.94 -1.91
CA VAL A 89 35.16 3.03 -0.44
C VAL A 89 33.95 3.85 -0.02
N PHE A 90 33.11 3.24 0.81
CA PHE A 90 31.91 3.90 1.32
C PHE A 90 32.32 5.11 2.17
N ASP A 91 31.99 6.31 1.70
CA ASP A 91 32.17 7.55 2.46
C ASP A 91 30.84 7.91 3.16
N PRO A 92 30.75 7.77 4.49
CA PRO A 92 29.55 8.10 5.24
C PRO A 92 29.17 9.59 5.15
N LYS A 93 30.11 10.49 4.84
CA LYS A 93 29.85 11.93 4.74
C LYS A 93 29.06 12.32 3.48
N LEU A 94 29.07 11.46 2.47
CA LEU A 94 28.32 11.68 1.23
C LEU A 94 26.88 11.15 1.32
N VAL A 95 26.51 10.51 2.43
CA VAL A 95 25.16 10.02 2.66
C VAL A 95 24.25 11.19 2.98
N LYS A 96 23.08 11.23 2.33
CA LYS A 96 22.04 12.23 2.59
C LYS A 96 20.80 11.56 3.15
N LEU A 97 20.29 12.07 4.26
CA LEU A 97 18.95 11.75 4.72
C LEU A 97 17.93 12.46 3.83
N LEU A 98 17.02 11.71 3.21
CA LEU A 98 15.94 12.30 2.41
C LEU A 98 14.73 12.58 3.29
N TYR A 99 14.24 11.55 3.99
CA TYR A 99 13.11 11.68 4.91
C TYR A 99 13.05 10.48 5.88
N LEU A 100 12.30 10.67 6.95
CA LEU A 100 11.99 9.66 7.96
C LEU A 100 10.54 9.18 7.77
N VAL A 101 10.34 7.87 7.84
CA VAL A 101 9.03 7.22 7.76
C VAL A 101 8.84 6.36 8.99
N GLY A 102 7.71 6.51 9.68
CA GLY A 102 7.40 5.68 10.82
C GLY A 102 6.65 6.40 11.93
N ASN A 103 6.45 5.67 13.03
CA ASN A 103 5.82 6.15 14.26
C ASN A 103 6.85 6.08 15.41
N ASN A 104 6.39 6.16 16.68
CA ASN A 104 7.30 6.12 17.82
C ASN A 104 7.94 4.74 18.04
N GLU A 105 7.33 3.67 17.54
CA GLU A 105 7.75 2.28 17.73
C GLU A 105 8.61 1.76 16.57
N GLU A 106 8.22 2.04 15.33
CA GLU A 106 8.97 1.67 14.13
C GLU A 106 9.38 2.92 13.37
N LYS A 107 10.69 3.14 13.24
CA LYS A 107 11.28 4.26 12.48
C LYS A 107 12.17 3.72 11.38
N THR A 108 12.03 4.28 10.18
CA THR A 108 12.81 3.96 9.00
C THR A 108 13.35 5.24 8.38
N ALA A 109 14.65 5.28 8.08
CA ALA A 109 15.26 6.36 7.33
C ALA A 109 15.39 5.99 5.86
N VAL A 110 15.10 6.95 4.98
CA VAL A 110 15.37 6.84 3.56
C VAL A 110 16.64 7.61 3.26
N LEU A 111 17.70 6.88 2.90
CA LEU A 111 19.05 7.40 2.70
C LEU A 111 19.42 7.40 1.23
N SER A 112 20.14 8.42 0.79
CA SER A 112 20.70 8.52 -0.56
C SER A 112 22.23 8.50 -0.53
N TYR A 113 22.84 7.68 -1.37
CA TYR A 113 24.29 7.62 -1.57
C TYR A 113 24.59 7.31 -3.04
N LYS A 114 25.39 8.15 -3.71
CA LYS A 114 25.76 7.98 -5.14
C LYS A 114 24.57 7.67 -6.05
N ASN A 115 23.52 8.48 -5.93
CA ASN A 115 22.26 8.36 -6.70
C ASN A 115 21.47 7.06 -6.47
N LYS A 116 21.80 6.28 -5.43
CA LYS A 116 20.99 5.16 -4.96
C LYS A 116 20.25 5.53 -3.70
N THR A 117 19.00 5.13 -3.61
CA THR A 117 18.15 5.34 -2.44
C THR A 117 17.88 4.01 -1.77
N GLN A 118 17.97 3.97 -0.44
CA GLN A 118 17.72 2.76 0.34
C GLN A 118 16.99 3.09 1.64
N ASN A 119 16.05 2.23 2.00
CA ASN A 119 15.32 2.31 3.26
C ASN A 119 16.04 1.47 4.32
N VAL A 120 16.32 2.06 5.47
CA VAL A 120 17.04 1.42 6.57
C VAL A 120 16.27 1.65 7.86
N LYS A 121 15.90 0.57 8.55
CA LYS A 121 15.20 0.62 9.84
C LYS A 121 16.13 1.09 10.95
N ASP A 122 15.58 1.66 12.01
CA ASP A 122 16.34 1.99 13.23
C ASP A 122 17.07 0.76 13.78
N GLY A 123 18.33 0.94 14.16
CA GLY A 123 19.23 -0.14 14.57
C GLY A 123 19.77 -1.01 13.42
N GLY A 124 19.32 -0.80 12.18
CA GLY A 124 19.76 -1.51 10.99
C GLY A 124 21.16 -1.11 10.52
N TYR A 125 21.67 -1.81 9.50
CA TYR A 125 22.99 -1.57 8.92
C TYR A 125 22.89 -1.03 7.50
N TYR A 126 23.71 -0.03 7.19
CA TYR A 126 23.86 0.59 5.88
C TYR A 126 25.35 0.61 5.50
N TYR A 127 25.75 -0.16 4.48
CA TYR A 127 27.16 -0.35 4.10
C TYR A 127 28.08 -0.71 5.28
N GLY A 128 27.57 -1.48 6.25
CA GLY A 128 28.30 -1.88 7.46
C GLY A 128 28.38 -0.82 8.57
N TRP A 129 27.71 0.33 8.40
CA TRP A 129 27.49 1.33 9.44
C TRP A 129 26.12 1.13 10.08
N ARG A 130 26.05 1.20 11.41
CA ARG A 130 24.80 1.07 12.15
C ARG A 130 24.05 2.40 12.18
N LEU A 131 22.80 2.39 11.78
CA LEU A 131 21.89 3.52 11.84
C LEU A 131 21.24 3.60 13.21
N LYS A 132 21.14 4.82 13.75
CA LYS A 132 20.39 5.13 14.98
C LYS A 132 19.51 6.36 14.76
N ILE A 133 18.22 6.24 15.06
CA ILE A 133 17.22 7.30 14.88
C ILE A 133 16.68 7.73 16.25
N ASN A 134 17.14 8.89 16.73
CA ASN A 134 16.67 9.50 17.97
C ASN A 134 15.83 10.75 17.66
N ASN A 135 14.50 10.59 17.62
CA ASN A 135 13.55 11.63 17.24
C ASN A 135 13.84 12.19 15.84
N ARG A 136 14.38 13.41 15.77
CA ARG A 136 14.76 14.08 14.51
C ARG A 136 16.25 13.92 14.18
N ASN A 137 17.03 13.28 15.04
CA ASN A 137 18.45 13.09 14.86
C ASN A 137 18.71 11.70 14.28
N VAL A 138 19.37 11.67 13.13
CA VAL A 138 19.78 10.43 12.46
C VAL A 138 21.29 10.36 12.47
N VAL A 139 21.84 9.26 12.97
CA VAL A 139 23.29 9.07 13.06
C VAL A 139 23.64 7.70 12.47
N ILE A 140 24.65 7.67 11.61
CA ILE A 140 25.30 6.42 11.20
C ILE A 140 26.63 6.29 11.92
N SER A 141 26.94 5.09 12.43
CA SER A 141 28.13 4.85 13.23
C SER A 141 28.82 3.53 12.90
N LYS A 142 30.15 3.50 13.02
CA LYS A 142 30.98 2.29 12.85
C LYS A 142 32.19 2.37 13.78
N GLY A 143 32.20 1.55 14.82
CA GLY A 143 33.21 1.61 15.87
C GLY A 143 33.16 2.96 16.59
N SER A 144 34.28 3.68 16.63
CA SER A 144 34.39 5.03 17.21
C SER A 144 33.92 6.16 16.29
N ASN A 145 33.71 5.89 14.99
CA ASN A 145 33.29 6.91 14.04
C ASN A 145 31.77 7.05 14.03
N ALA A 146 31.27 8.28 14.06
CA ALA A 146 29.86 8.60 13.91
C ALA A 146 29.68 9.82 13.02
N VAL A 147 28.66 9.80 12.17
CA VAL A 147 28.28 10.90 11.29
C VAL A 147 26.79 11.16 11.49
N ALA A 148 26.45 12.40 11.85
CA ALA A 148 25.08 12.87 11.86
C ALA A 148 24.66 13.23 10.42
N LEU A 149 23.45 12.81 10.05
CA LEU A 149 22.86 12.98 8.72
C LEU A 149 21.78 14.07 8.71
#